data_AF-A0A1Y1NME2-F1
#
_entry.id   AF-A0A1Y1NME2-F1
#
_cell.length_a   1.000
_cell.length_b   1.000
_cell.length_c   1.000
_cell.angle_alpha   90.00
_cell.angle_beta   90.00
_cell.angle_gamma   90.00
#
_symmetry.space_group_name_H-M   'P 1'
#
loop_
_entity.id
_entity.type
_entity.pdbx_description
1 polymer ?
#
loop_
_entity_poly.entity_id
_entity_poly.type
_entity_poly.pdbx_seq_one_letter_code
_entity_poly.pdbx_strand_id
1 'polypeptide(L)'
;MYTRHCLFPERRKRRFKPVFVQEIFGPKQEIYGYHNLHVDIYYLANSARCFVDVRYTGIAKPPLQPAPDDIVKQLSPWLPCDYKTDEFSFLIKLCTERRTQMFGTEVERVQIYNPTDSASYNYIFTSCRNDDPQFKEFHARFQTMTVWFF
;
A
#
# COMPACT_ATOMS: atom_id res chain seq x y z
N MET A 1 30.35 11.30 -0.75
CA MET A 1 29.22 11.61 -1.66
C MET A 1 28.09 10.63 -1.37
N TYR A 2 27.05 11.07 -0.67
CA TYR A 2 25.88 10.23 -0.41
C TYR A 2 24.94 10.31 -1.62
N THR A 3 24.93 9.26 -2.43
CA THR A 3 23.95 9.09 -3.50
C THR A 3 22.57 9.02 -2.84
N ARG A 4 21.75 10.06 -3.02
CA ARG A 4 20.32 10.00 -2.73
C ARG A 4 19.70 9.02 -3.72
N HIS A 5 19.77 7.73 -3.43
CA HIS A 5 18.87 6.78 -4.07
C HIS A 5 17.45 7.24 -3.74
N CYS A 6 16.66 7.59 -4.75
CA CYS A 6 15.22 7.74 -4.60
C CYS A 6 14.71 6.50 -3.86
N LEU A 7 14.22 6.69 -2.64
CA LEU A 7 13.78 5.61 -1.74
C LEU A 7 12.51 4.94 -2.25
N PHE A 8 11.77 5.63 -3.12
CA PHE A 8 10.77 5.01 -3.98
C PHE A 8 11.46 4.55 -5.28
N PRO A 9 11.39 3.26 -5.62
CA PRO A 9 11.95 2.80 -6.88
C PRO A 9 11.24 3.53 -8.03
N GLU A 10 11.99 4.25 -8.87
CA GLU A 10 11.47 4.87 -10.12
C GLU A 10 10.85 3.85 -11.10
N ARG A 11 10.91 2.56 -10.77
CA ARG A 11 10.34 1.49 -11.58
C ARG A 11 8.81 1.58 -11.60
N ARG A 12 8.29 2.13 -12.70
CA ARG A 12 6.87 2.01 -13.15
C ARG A 12 6.28 0.61 -12.93
N LYS A 13 7.11 -0.46 -12.98
CA LYS A 13 6.74 -1.87 -12.78
C LYS A 13 6.14 -2.24 -11.42
N ARG A 14 6.18 -1.40 -10.37
CA ARG A 14 5.67 -1.74 -9.02
C ARG A 14 4.37 -1.04 -8.61
N ARG A 15 3.74 -0.31 -9.51
CA ARG A 15 2.46 0.36 -9.26
C ARG A 15 1.36 -0.37 -10.00
N PHE A 16 0.24 -0.59 -9.31
CA PHE A 16 -0.98 -1.13 -9.88
C PHE A 16 -2.16 -0.26 -9.42
N LYS A 17 -3.29 -0.37 -10.11
CA LYS A 17 -4.51 0.37 -9.79
C LYS A 17 -5.47 -0.55 -9.03
N PRO A 18 -6.25 -0.02 -8.07
CA PRO A 18 -7.32 -0.78 -7.45
C PRO A 18 -8.37 -1.15 -8.52
N VAL A 19 -9.01 -2.30 -8.33
CA VAL A 19 -10.14 -2.76 -9.15
C VAL A 19 -11.45 -2.18 -8.61
N PHE A 20 -11.57 -2.09 -7.29
CA PHE A 20 -12.75 -1.58 -6.59
C PHE A 20 -12.42 -0.36 -5.74
N VAL A 21 -13.23 0.68 -5.89
CA VAL A 21 -13.14 1.91 -5.09
C VAL A 21 -14.52 2.47 -4.71
N GLN A 22 -15.60 1.77 -5.06
CA GLN A 22 -16.98 2.25 -4.91
C GLN A 22 -17.39 2.39 -3.44
N GLU A 23 -16.92 1.48 -2.59
CA GLU A 23 -17.15 1.55 -1.14
C GLU A 23 -16.49 2.78 -0.49
N ILE A 24 -15.51 3.39 -1.17
CA ILE A 24 -14.69 4.48 -0.65
C ILE A 24 -15.13 5.82 -1.24
N PHE A 25 -15.26 5.88 -2.58
CA PHE A 25 -15.56 7.10 -3.34
C PHE A 25 -16.97 7.08 -3.93
N GLY A 26 -17.83 6.19 -3.46
CA GLY A 26 -19.21 6.05 -3.90
C GLY A 26 -19.36 5.45 -5.31
N PRO A 27 -20.61 5.32 -5.79
CA PRO A 27 -20.91 4.61 -7.04
C PRO A 27 -20.32 5.27 -8.28
N LYS A 28 -20.08 6.58 -8.25
CA LYS A 28 -19.47 7.34 -9.35
C LYS A 28 -17.97 7.15 -9.45
N GLN A 29 -17.31 6.71 -8.37
CA GLN A 29 -15.85 6.56 -8.31
C GLN A 29 -15.09 7.86 -8.65
N GLU A 30 -15.66 9.00 -8.29
CA GLU A 30 -15.14 10.33 -8.56
C GLU A 30 -14.74 11.02 -7.26
N ILE A 31 -13.66 11.82 -7.32
CA ILE A 31 -13.21 12.67 -6.22
C ILE A 31 -13.29 14.12 -6.68
N TYR A 32 -14.01 14.96 -5.94
CA TYR A 32 -14.24 16.36 -6.27
C TYR A 32 -13.26 17.31 -5.57
N GLY A 33 -12.87 18.36 -6.29
CA GLY A 33 -12.25 19.55 -5.72
C GLY A 33 -10.73 19.63 -5.79
N TYR A 34 -10.06 18.76 -6.54
CA TYR A 34 -8.60 18.71 -6.65
C TYR A 34 -8.12 18.79 -8.10
N HIS A 35 -7.06 19.58 -8.35
CA HIS A 35 -6.37 19.63 -9.64
C HIS A 35 -5.17 18.69 -9.62
N ASN A 36 -5.03 17.86 -10.65
CA ASN A 36 -3.95 16.88 -10.80
C ASN A 36 -3.78 16.02 -9.54
N LEU A 37 -4.88 15.44 -9.06
CA LEU A 37 -4.88 14.61 -7.87
C LEU A 37 -4.10 13.31 -8.10
N HIS A 38 -3.21 13.00 -7.16
CA HIS A 38 -2.51 11.75 -7.00
C HIS A 38 -2.76 11.22 -5.59
N VAL A 39 -3.39 10.06 -5.50
CA VAL A 39 -3.55 9.31 -4.25
C VAL A 39 -2.75 8.03 -4.40
N ASP A 40 -1.62 7.94 -3.69
CA ASP A 40 -0.77 6.76 -3.68
C ASP A 40 -0.85 6.10 -2.30
N ILE A 41 -1.12 4.79 -2.29
CA ILE A 41 -1.19 3.97 -1.08
C ILE A 41 -0.07 2.94 -1.16
N TYR A 42 0.86 3.00 -0.22
CA TYR A 42 2.04 2.15 -0.16
C TYR A 42 1.89 1.13 0.96
N TYR A 43 2.20 -0.13 0.64
CA TYR A 43 2.31 -1.20 1.63
C TYR A 43 3.73 -1.74 1.64
N LEU A 44 4.30 -1.91 2.84
CA LEU A 44 5.55 -2.65 3.00
C LEU A 44 5.31 -4.15 2.77
N ALA A 45 6.24 -4.80 2.06
CA ALA A 45 6.04 -6.14 1.53
C ALA A 45 5.86 -7.21 2.63
N ASN A 46 6.54 -7.09 3.76
CA ASN A 46 6.55 -8.13 4.80
C ASN A 46 5.68 -7.80 6.00
N SER A 47 5.55 -6.51 6.33
CA SER A 47 4.79 -6.07 7.49
C SER A 47 3.39 -5.54 7.14
N ALA A 48 3.11 -5.30 5.85
CA ALA A 48 1.89 -4.63 5.37
C ALA A 48 1.63 -3.26 6.04
N ARG A 49 2.67 -2.60 6.56
CA ARG A 49 2.55 -1.23 7.06
C ARG A 49 2.15 -0.31 5.92
N CYS A 50 1.17 0.54 6.18
CA CYS A 50 0.53 1.38 5.18
C CYS A 50 0.96 2.84 5.29
N PHE A 51 1.21 3.48 4.15
CA PHE A 51 1.43 4.91 4.02
C PHE A 51 0.56 5.47 2.90
N VAL A 52 -0.09 6.60 3.17
CA VAL A 52 -0.95 7.30 2.22
C VAL A 52 -0.31 8.63 1.88
N ASP A 53 -0.08 8.84 0.59
CA ASP A 53 0.41 10.08 0.03
C ASP A 53 -0.67 10.70 -0.86
N VAL A 54 -1.14 11.90 -0.49
CA VAL A 54 -2.13 12.66 -1.25
C VAL A 54 -1.46 13.92 -1.76
N ARG A 55 -1.28 14.01 -3.08
CA ARG A 55 -0.66 15.14 -3.77
C ARG A 55 -1.62 15.73 -4.78
N TYR A 56 -1.63 17.05 -4.89
CA TYR A 56 -2.44 17.78 -5.87
C TYR A 56 -1.77 19.13 -6.12
N THR A 57 -2.07 19.76 -7.26
CA THR A 57 -1.51 21.07 -7.62
C THR A 57 -2.40 22.23 -7.23
N GLY A 58 -3.65 21.97 -6.82
CA GLY A 58 -4.57 23.00 -6.36
C GLY A 58 -5.89 22.44 -5.86
N ILE A 59 -6.58 23.21 -5.02
CA ILE A 59 -7.89 22.88 -4.48
C ILE A 59 -8.93 23.86 -5.06
N ALA A 60 -10.07 23.35 -5.51
CA ALA A 60 -11.20 24.16 -5.91
C ALA A 60 -11.74 24.95 -4.70
N LYS A 61 -11.94 26.26 -4.88
CA LYS A 61 -12.55 27.15 -3.86
C LYS A 61 -13.83 27.76 -4.41
N PRO A 62 -14.88 26.96 -4.66
CA PRO A 62 -16.11 27.50 -5.21
C PRO A 62 -16.81 28.40 -4.16
N PRO A 63 -17.38 29.55 -4.57
CA PRO A 63 -18.06 30.47 -3.65
C PRO A 63 -19.39 29.92 -3.11
N LEU A 64 -19.97 28.94 -3.81
CA LEU A 64 -21.14 28.16 -3.39
C LEU A 64 -20.70 26.69 -3.38
N GLN A 65 -21.12 25.95 -2.36
CA GLN A 65 -20.85 24.51 -2.16
C GLN A 65 -20.95 23.66 -3.45
N PRO A 66 -20.29 22.49 -3.53
CA PRO A 66 -19.72 21.70 -2.42
C PRO A 66 -18.25 21.97 -2.11
N ALA A 67 -17.87 21.66 -0.86
CA ALA A 67 -16.46 21.60 -0.46
C ALA A 67 -15.75 20.43 -1.18
N PRO A 68 -14.44 20.52 -1.39
CA PRO A 68 -13.61 19.38 -1.83
C PRO A 68 -13.78 18.16 -0.93
N ASP A 69 -13.66 16.97 -1.51
CA ASP A 69 -13.81 15.71 -0.77
C ASP A 69 -12.65 15.49 0.21
N ASP A 70 -12.95 15.11 1.46
CA ASP A 70 -11.90 14.74 2.41
C ASP A 70 -11.41 13.31 2.14
N ILE A 71 -10.42 13.21 1.25
CA ILE A 71 -9.84 11.94 0.78
C ILE A 71 -9.33 11.09 1.95
N VAL A 72 -8.61 11.70 2.90
CA VAL A 72 -8.03 10.96 4.04
C VAL A 72 -9.13 10.44 4.94
N LYS A 73 -10.17 11.23 5.19
CA LYS A 73 -11.33 10.80 5.97
C LYS A 73 -12.12 9.69 5.29
N GLN A 74 -12.30 9.74 3.97
CA GLN A 74 -12.96 8.67 3.22
C GLN A 74 -12.15 7.38 3.20
N LEU A 75 -10.82 7.47 3.10
CA LEU A 75 -9.93 6.31 3.13
C LEU A 75 -9.80 5.67 4.52
N SER A 76 -9.76 6.48 5.58
CA SER A 76 -9.41 6.03 6.94
C SER A 76 -10.15 4.78 7.44
N PRO A 77 -11.47 4.60 7.22
CA PRO A 77 -12.19 3.40 7.66
C PRO A 77 -11.73 2.09 6.99
N TRP A 78 -11.10 2.20 5.82
CA TRP A 78 -10.70 1.08 4.96
C TRP A 78 -9.20 0.80 5.00
N LEU A 79 -8.46 1.57 5.77
CA LEU A 79 -7.01 1.43 5.91
C LEU A 79 -6.65 0.79 7.26
N PRO A 80 -5.43 0.25 7.38
CA PRO A 80 -4.97 -0.26 8.66
C PRO A 80 -4.95 0.85 9.72
N CYS A 81 -5.39 0.56 10.95
CA CYS A 81 -5.52 1.59 12.00
C CYS A 81 -4.23 2.36 12.30
N ASP A 82 -3.05 1.78 12.01
CA ASP A 82 -1.74 2.37 12.23
C ASP A 82 -1.09 2.97 10.97
N TYR A 83 -1.87 3.21 9.90
CA TYR A 83 -1.37 3.84 8.68
C TYR A 83 -0.73 5.21 8.95
N LYS A 84 0.19 5.60 8.06
CA LYS A 84 0.92 6.88 8.14
C LYS A 84 0.54 7.80 7.00
N THR A 85 0.60 9.10 7.28
CA THR A 85 0.56 10.19 6.29
C THR A 85 1.87 10.97 6.27
N ASP A 86 2.81 10.62 7.16
CA ASP A 86 4.16 11.17 7.20
C ASP A 86 5.13 10.22 6.47
N GLU A 87 5.74 10.73 5.40
CA GLU A 87 6.66 9.98 4.55
C GLU A 87 7.90 9.50 5.32
N PHE A 88 8.46 10.35 6.17
CA PHE A 88 9.72 10.08 6.85
C PHE A 88 9.62 8.86 7.78
N SER A 89 8.53 8.75 8.54
CA SER A 89 8.25 7.62 9.41
C SER A 89 8.10 6.31 8.63
N PHE A 90 7.49 6.36 7.44
CA PHE A 90 7.35 5.21 6.56
C PHE A 90 8.71 4.78 5.99
N LEU A 91 9.55 5.73 5.57
CA LEU A 91 10.89 5.45 5.05
C LEU A 91 11.79 4.79 6.09
N ILE A 92 11.73 5.21 7.36
CA ILE A 92 12.43 4.52 8.45
C ILE A 92 11.99 3.06 8.54
N LYS A 93 10.69 2.78 8.46
CA LYS A 93 10.17 1.41 8.49
C LYS A 93 10.59 0.60 7.26
N LEU A 94 10.57 1.19 6.07
CA LEU A 94 11.03 0.57 4.84
C LEU A 94 12.51 0.13 4.93
N CYS A 95 13.37 0.96 5.53
CA CYS A 95 14.79 0.67 5.69
C CYS A 95 15.10 -0.34 6.81
N THR A 96 14.23 -0.45 7.81
CA THR A 96 14.42 -1.35 8.96
C THR A 96 13.69 -2.69 8.82
N GLU A 97 12.87 -2.87 7.77
CA GLU A 97 12.09 -4.08 7.56
C GLU A 97 12.97 -5.29 7.19
N ARG A 98 12.78 -6.40 7.91
CA ARG A 98 13.43 -7.68 7.60
C ARG A 98 12.70 -8.35 6.44
N ARG A 99 13.30 -8.29 5.24
CA ARG A 99 12.71 -8.77 3.99
C ARG A 99 12.72 -10.29 3.80
N THR A 100 13.50 -11.02 4.59
CA THR A 100 13.79 -12.45 4.35
C THR A 100 13.01 -13.40 5.26
N GLN A 101 12.22 -12.90 6.20
CA GLN A 101 11.50 -13.72 7.17
C GLN A 101 9.99 -13.51 7.02
N MET A 102 9.29 -14.60 6.71
CA MET A 102 7.82 -14.70 6.75
C MET A 102 7.41 -15.50 7.98
N PHE A 103 6.17 -15.32 8.44
CA PHE A 103 5.64 -15.97 9.64
C PHE A 103 5.57 -17.49 9.47
N GLY A 104 5.70 -18.22 10.58
CA GLY A 104 5.56 -19.68 10.61
C GLY A 104 6.80 -20.48 10.22
N THR A 105 6.57 -21.72 9.82
CA THR A 105 7.61 -22.68 9.42
C THR A 105 7.57 -22.90 7.92
N GLU A 106 8.75 -22.99 7.30
CA GLU A 106 8.88 -23.35 5.89
C GLU A 106 8.30 -24.74 5.63
N VAL A 107 7.41 -24.81 4.65
CA VAL A 107 6.78 -26.04 4.16
C VAL A 107 7.46 -26.49 2.87
N GLU A 108 7.72 -25.55 1.97
CA GLU A 108 8.27 -25.84 0.65
C GLU A 108 9.05 -24.63 0.11
N ARG A 109 10.05 -24.93 -0.73
CA ARG A 109 10.82 -23.94 -1.47
C ARG A 109 10.90 -24.34 -2.92
N VAL A 110 10.50 -23.44 -3.81
CA VAL A 110 10.51 -23.65 -5.26
C VAL A 110 11.22 -22.51 -5.96
N GLN A 111 11.82 -22.82 -7.10
CA GLN A 111 12.35 -21.82 -8.02
C GLN A 111 11.47 -21.80 -9.26
N ILE A 112 10.93 -20.62 -9.60
CA ILE A 112 10.04 -20.45 -10.75
C ILE A 112 10.69 -19.47 -11.73
N TYR A 113 10.79 -19.88 -12.99
CA TYR A 113 11.24 -19.02 -14.08
C TYR A 113 10.09 -18.15 -14.58
N ASN A 114 10.30 -16.84 -14.61
CA ASN A 114 9.39 -15.87 -15.20
C ASN A 114 9.89 -15.52 -16.61
N PRO A 115 9.19 -15.95 -17.69
CA PRO A 115 9.61 -15.67 -19.05
C PRO A 115 9.53 -14.17 -19.41
N THR A 116 8.63 -13.42 -18.77
CA THR A 116 8.45 -11.98 -19.03
C THR A 116 9.66 -11.16 -18.56
N ASP A 117 10.25 -11.56 -17.43
CA ASP A 117 11.44 -10.90 -16.89
C ASP A 117 12.74 -11.64 -17.24
N SER A 118 12.65 -12.76 -17.98
CA SER A 118 13.77 -13.66 -18.30
C SER A 118 14.62 -14.03 -17.08
N ALA A 119 13.97 -14.26 -15.94
CA ALA A 119 14.63 -14.43 -14.65
C ALA A 119 13.94 -15.49 -13.77
N SER A 120 14.71 -16.16 -12.92
CA SER A 120 14.20 -17.11 -11.94
C SER A 120 14.07 -16.47 -10.55
N TYR A 121 12.97 -16.76 -9.87
CA TYR A 121 12.67 -16.27 -8.53
C TYR A 121 12.48 -17.44 -7.56
N ASN A 122 12.99 -17.28 -6.34
CA ASN A 122 12.80 -18.26 -5.28
C ASN A 122 11.55 -17.90 -4.47
N TYR A 123 10.64 -18.86 -4.32
CA TYR A 123 9.45 -18.76 -3.50
C TYR A 123 9.57 -19.72 -2.33
N ILE A 124 9.15 -19.26 -1.16
CA ILE A 124 9.10 -20.04 0.08
C ILE A 124 7.65 -20.02 0.55
N PHE A 125 7.08 -21.20 0.70
CA PHE A 125 5.76 -21.37 1.29
C PHE A 125 5.94 -21.64 2.79
N THR A 126 5.25 -20.87 3.63
CA THR A 126 5.28 -21.06 5.07
C THR A 126 3.87 -21.35 5.61
N SER A 127 3.81 -22.03 6.74
CA SER A 127 2.57 -22.29 7.47
C SER A 127 2.71 -21.83 8.92
N CYS A 128 1.72 -21.10 9.39
CA CYS A 128 1.62 -20.65 10.77
C CYS A 128 0.20 -20.89 11.30
N ARG A 129 0.05 -20.84 12.63
CA ARG A 129 -1.27 -20.90 13.25
C ARG A 129 -1.91 -19.52 13.25
N ASN A 130 -3.24 -19.47 13.13
CA ASN A 130 -3.99 -18.21 13.18
C ASN A 130 -3.86 -17.48 14.53
N ASP A 131 -3.44 -18.16 15.59
CA ASP A 131 -3.21 -17.56 16.91
C ASP A 131 -1.82 -16.91 17.07
N ASP A 132 -0.92 -17.05 16.09
CA ASP A 132 0.38 -16.39 16.08
C ASP A 132 0.22 -14.86 16.14
N PRO A 133 0.77 -14.18 17.17
CA PRO A 133 0.60 -12.75 17.35
C PRO A 133 1.18 -11.90 16.20
N GLN A 134 2.33 -12.29 15.67
CA GLN A 134 2.99 -11.55 14.59
C GLN A 134 2.20 -11.68 13.28
N PHE A 135 1.69 -12.89 13.02
CA PHE A 135 0.79 -13.11 11.89
C PHE A 135 -0.52 -12.33 12.04
N LYS A 136 -1.14 -12.32 13.22
CA LYS A 136 -2.38 -11.55 13.47
C LYS A 136 -2.19 -10.06 13.19
N GLU A 137 -1.09 -9.47 13.65
CA GLU A 137 -0.81 -8.06 13.38
C GLU A 137 -0.62 -7.79 11.88
N PHE A 138 0.12 -8.65 11.18
CA PHE A 138 0.28 -8.55 9.73
C PHE A 138 -1.06 -8.71 9.02
N HIS A 139 -1.80 -9.76 9.33
CA HIS A 139 -3.09 -10.09 8.72
C HIS A 139 -4.10 -8.96 8.91
N ALA A 140 -4.14 -8.35 10.10
CA ALA A 140 -5.02 -7.21 10.37
C ALA A 140 -4.77 -6.02 9.43
N ARG A 141 -3.52 -5.82 8.97
CA ARG A 141 -3.17 -4.80 7.98
C ARG A 141 -3.37 -5.29 6.55
N PHE A 142 -2.96 -6.53 6.25
CA PHE A 142 -3.06 -7.11 4.91
C PHE A 142 -4.51 -7.30 4.47
N GLN A 143 -5.41 -7.71 5.37
CA GLN A 143 -6.82 -7.89 5.03
C GLN A 143 -7.48 -6.60 4.55
N THR A 144 -6.98 -5.42 4.95
CA THR A 144 -7.55 -4.16 4.44
C THR A 144 -7.25 -3.95 2.95
N MET A 145 -6.30 -4.70 2.37
CA MET A 145 -6.04 -4.65 0.94
C MET A 145 -7.14 -5.32 0.12
N THR A 146 -8.02 -6.12 0.73
CA THR A 146 -9.06 -6.82 -0.02
C THR A 146 -10.06 -5.84 -0.64
N VAL A 147 -10.36 -4.72 0.03
CA VAL A 147 -11.29 -3.68 -0.47
C VAL A 147 -10.95 -3.17 -1.87
N TRP A 148 -9.67 -3.27 -2.27
CA TRP A 148 -9.21 -2.82 -3.58
C TRP A 148 -9.42 -3.85 -4.69
N PHE A 149 -9.58 -5.13 -4.36
CA PHE A 149 -9.47 -6.26 -5.30
C PHE A 149 -10.56 -7.33 -5.16
N PHE A 150 -11.37 -7.28 -4.11
CA PHE A 150 -12.47 -8.21 -3.81
C PHE A 150 -13.68 -7.42 -3.32
#